data_AF-A0A5D2ZY33-F1
#
_entry.id   AF-A0A5D2ZY33-F1
#
_cell.length_a   1.000
_cell.length_b   1.000
_cell.length_c   1.000
_cell.angle_alpha   90.00
_cell.angle_beta   90.00
_cell.angle_gamma   90.00
#
_symmetry.space_group_name_H-M   'P 1'
#
loop_
_entity.id
_entity.type
_entity.pdbx_description
1 polymer ?
#
loop_
_entity_poly.entity_id
_entity_poly.type
_entity_poly.pdbx_seq_one_letter_code
_entity_poly.pdbx_strand_id
1 'polypeptide(L)'
;MKEKQLKLRVRLSLLLQMVLNATGMHLSCLILFLLLTLTLKTTLHYFHYIPFHLKSSHMKLSRSIGDMDVGEFIVPVPYVKQVKELERRREELEELLLGERV
;
A
#
# COMPACT_ATOMS: atom_id res chain seq x y z
N MET A 1 38.69 55.27 -13.93
CA MET A 1 37.97 54.90 -12.67
C MET A 1 36.68 54.12 -12.89
N LYS A 2 35.81 54.52 -13.85
CA LYS A 2 34.47 53.91 -14.04
C LYS A 2 34.50 52.41 -14.39
N GLU A 3 35.47 51.97 -15.20
CA GLU A 3 35.57 50.57 -15.64
C GLU A 3 35.95 49.60 -14.51
N LYS A 4 36.88 49.99 -13.62
CA LYS A 4 37.24 49.21 -12.43
C LYS A 4 36.05 49.06 -11.48
N GLN A 5 35.25 50.13 -11.33
CA GLN A 5 34.02 50.11 -10.52
C GLN A 5 32.93 49.23 -11.13
N LEU A 6 32.77 49.24 -12.45
CA LEU A 6 31.82 48.36 -13.14
C LEU A 6 32.23 46.88 -12.99
N LYS A 7 33.52 46.58 -13.15
CA LYS A 7 34.07 45.23 -12.99
C LYS A 7 33.90 44.70 -11.56
N LEU A 8 34.06 45.57 -10.56
CA LEU A 8 33.84 45.22 -9.16
C LEU A 8 32.36 44.93 -8.88
N ARG A 9 31.43 45.74 -9.43
CA ARG A 9 29.98 45.54 -9.28
C ARG A 9 29.51 44.24 -9.92
N VAL A 10 29.99 43.90 -11.12
CA VAL A 10 29.63 42.65 -11.80
C VAL A 10 30.12 41.44 -11.00
N ARG A 11 31.36 41.49 -10.47
CA ARG A 11 31.89 40.41 -9.61
C ARG A 11 31.12 40.25 -8.31
N LEU A 12 30.74 41.36 -7.66
CA LEU A 12 29.95 41.33 -6.44
C LEU A 12 28.55 40.75 -6.69
N SER A 13 27.90 41.12 -7.80
CA SER A 13 26.60 40.57 -8.19
C SER A 13 26.64 39.07 -8.44
N LEU A 14 27.67 38.59 -9.14
CA LEU A 14 27.86 37.15 -9.38
C LEU A 14 28.09 36.38 -8.07
N LEU A 15 28.91 36.92 -7.16
CA LEU A 15 29.12 36.32 -5.85
C LEU A 15 27.83 36.27 -5.03
N LEU A 16 27.04 37.35 -5.01
CA LEU A 16 25.78 37.39 -4.30
C LEU A 16 24.79 36.34 -4.84
N GLN A 17 24.73 36.18 -6.16
CA GLN A 17 23.87 35.21 -6.83
C GLN A 17 24.30 33.77 -6.54
N MET A 18 25.61 33.50 -6.48
CA MET A 18 26.13 32.19 -6.09
C MET A 18 25.82 31.86 -4.63
N VAL A 19 25.99 32.82 -3.72
CA VAL A 19 25.68 32.64 -2.29
C VAL A 19 24.18 32.40 -2.10
N LEU A 20 23.33 33.21 -2.75
CA LEU A 20 21.87 33.05 -2.67
C LEU A 20 21.43 31.69 -3.19
N ASN A 21 21.98 31.24 -4.33
CA ASN A 21 21.67 29.93 -4.91
C ASN A 21 22.14 28.78 -3.99
N ALA A 22 23.34 28.88 -3.41
CA ALA A 22 23.84 27.89 -2.45
C ALA A 22 22.93 27.81 -1.21
N THR A 23 22.57 28.94 -0.61
CA THR A 23 21.64 28.97 0.54
C THR A 23 20.24 28.46 0.18
N GLY A 24 19.76 28.74 -1.03
CA GLY A 24 18.49 28.24 -1.54
C GLY A 24 18.48 26.72 -1.72
N MET A 25 19.58 26.15 -2.24
CA MET A 25 19.75 24.69 -2.33
C MET A 25 19.79 24.03 -0.95
N HIS A 26 20.47 24.63 0.03
CA HIS A 26 20.48 24.09 1.38
C HIS A 26 19.09 24.12 2.03
N LEU A 27 18.34 25.22 1.85
CA LEU A 27 16.98 25.35 2.37
C LEU A 27 16.03 24.35 1.70
N SER A 28 16.11 24.17 0.38
CA SER A 28 15.28 23.20 -0.33
C SER A 28 15.61 21.76 0.07
N CYS A 29 16.89 21.42 0.26
CA CYS A 29 17.29 20.11 0.80
C CYS A 29 16.73 19.87 2.21
N LEU A 30 16.77 20.89 3.10
CA LEU A 30 16.19 20.78 4.44
C LEU A 30 14.67 20.58 4.41
N ILE A 31 13.96 21.30 3.53
CA ILE A 31 12.52 21.14 3.35
C ILE A 31 12.18 19.74 2.84
N LEU A 32 12.90 19.24 1.84
CA LEU A 32 12.70 17.89 1.31
C LEU A 32 12.99 16.81 2.36
N PHE A 33 14.03 17.00 3.18
CA PHE A 33 14.34 16.09 4.28
C PHE A 33 13.25 16.09 5.37
N LEU A 34 12.73 17.27 5.72
CA LEU A 34 11.61 17.40 6.67
C LEU A 34 10.34 16.72 6.12
N LEU A 35 10.01 16.93 4.83
CA LEU A 35 8.88 16.28 4.18
C LEU A 35 9.04 14.77 4.15
N LEU A 36 10.23 14.28 3.76
CA LEU A 36 10.53 12.86 3.72
C LEU A 36 10.40 12.20 5.09
N THR A 37 10.94 12.82 6.14
CA THR A 37 10.85 12.30 7.51
C THR A 37 9.42 12.32 8.03
N LEU A 38 8.64 13.35 7.70
CA LEU A 38 7.22 13.42 8.03
C LEU A 38 6.42 12.31 7.33
N THR A 39 6.61 12.14 6.02
CA THR A 39 5.96 11.07 5.24
C THR A 39 6.33 9.70 5.75
N LEU A 40 7.60 9.43 6.06
CA LEU A 40 8.02 8.14 6.61
C LEU A 40 7.36 7.88 7.98
N LYS A 41 7.28 8.89 8.85
CA LYS A 41 6.64 8.76 10.17
C LYS A 41 5.14 8.52 10.04
N THR A 42 4.45 9.24 9.17
CA THR A 42 3.00 9.05 8.96
C THR A 42 2.73 7.70 8.32
N THR A 43 3.46 7.32 7.28
CA THR A 43 3.34 6.00 6.64
C THR A 43 3.60 4.88 7.65
N LEU A 44 4.66 4.94 8.45
CA LEU A 44 4.95 3.92 9.46
C LEU A 44 3.88 3.88 10.56
N HIS A 45 3.35 5.04 10.98
CA HIS A 45 2.21 5.09 11.89
C HIS A 45 0.97 4.44 11.27
N TYR A 46 0.66 4.70 10.00
CA TYR A 46 -0.46 4.02 9.31
C TYR A 46 -0.24 2.51 9.18
N PHE A 47 0.95 2.06 8.77
CA PHE A 47 1.27 0.64 8.68
C PHE A 47 1.27 -0.07 10.04
N HIS A 48 1.60 0.62 11.13
CA HIS A 48 1.57 0.02 12.47
C HIS A 48 0.21 0.18 13.17
N TYR A 49 -0.59 1.18 12.82
CA TYR A 49 -1.87 1.46 13.50
C TYR A 49 -3.07 0.86 12.77
N ILE A 50 -3.07 0.82 11.43
CA ILE A 50 -4.18 0.26 10.64
C ILE A 50 -4.36 -1.26 10.85
N PRO A 51 -3.32 -2.11 10.89
CA PRO A 51 -3.53 -3.55 11.07
C PRO A 51 -4.07 -3.89 12.46
N PHE A 52 -3.71 -3.12 13.49
CA PHE A 52 -4.11 -3.40 14.88
C PHE A 52 -5.42 -2.73 15.31
N HIS A 53 -5.91 -1.72 14.56
CA HIS A 53 -7.19 -1.05 14.83
C HIS A 53 -8.32 -1.42 13.86
N LEU A 54 -8.13 -2.42 12.99
CA LEU A 54 -9.22 -3.20 12.40
C LEU A 54 -9.85 -4.09 13.48
N LYS A 55 -10.40 -3.43 14.49
CA LYS A 55 -11.25 -3.97 15.54
C LYS A 55 -12.44 -4.65 14.86
N SER A 56 -12.87 -5.78 15.42
CA SER A 56 -14.05 -6.62 15.11
C SER A 56 -15.27 -5.94 14.44
N SER A 57 -15.47 -4.63 14.60
CA SER A 57 -16.58 -3.84 14.07
C SER A 57 -16.66 -3.69 12.53
N HIS A 58 -15.62 -4.02 11.76
CA HIS A 58 -15.66 -3.92 10.29
C HIS A 58 -15.98 -5.22 9.56
N MET A 59 -16.07 -6.33 10.29
CA MET A 59 -16.27 -7.63 9.68
C MET A 59 -17.76 -7.95 9.62
N LYS A 60 -18.29 -8.06 8.40
CA LYS A 60 -19.71 -8.35 8.15
C LYS A 60 -20.02 -9.85 8.08
N LEU A 61 -19.02 -10.71 8.30
CA LEU A 61 -19.12 -12.15 8.18
C LEU A 61 -18.90 -12.80 9.54
N SER A 62 -19.68 -13.84 9.85
CA SER A 62 -19.49 -14.70 11.02
C SER A 62 -18.49 -15.84 10.76
N ARG A 63 -17.99 -15.97 9.52
CA ARG A 63 -17.09 -17.05 9.07
C ARG A 63 -16.12 -16.55 8.02
N SER A 64 -14.85 -16.88 8.22
CA SER A 64 -13.73 -16.58 7.32
C SER A 64 -12.50 -17.39 7.76
N ILE A 65 -11.46 -17.41 6.92
CA ILE A 65 -10.21 -18.14 7.14
C ILE A 65 -9.10 -17.14 7.41
N GLY A 66 -8.29 -17.37 8.45
CA GLY A 66 -7.08 -16.59 8.73
C GLY A 66 -7.26 -15.39 9.67
N ASP A 67 -8.48 -15.10 10.11
CA ASP A 67 -8.78 -13.99 11.04
C ASP A 67 -8.58 -14.38 12.52
N MET A 68 -7.38 -14.86 12.85
CA MET A 68 -7.04 -15.35 14.20
C MET A 68 -7.09 -14.23 15.26
N ASP A 69 -6.89 -12.98 14.85
CA ASP A 69 -6.78 -11.81 15.73
C ASP A 69 -8.15 -11.26 16.20
N VAL A 70 -9.25 -11.73 15.63
CA VAL A 70 -10.62 -11.26 15.93
C VAL A 70 -11.32 -12.11 17.03
N GLY A 71 -10.71 -13.23 17.43
CA GLY A 71 -11.22 -14.11 18.49
C GLY A 71 -12.44 -14.95 18.08
N GLU A 72 -13.05 -15.63 19.06
CA GLU A 72 -14.08 -16.69 18.95
C GLU A 72 -15.36 -16.33 18.16
N PHE A 73 -15.49 -15.09 17.67
CA PHE A 73 -16.64 -14.63 16.89
C PHE A 73 -16.63 -15.08 15.42
N ILE A 74 -15.50 -15.58 14.91
CA ILE A 74 -15.37 -16.13 13.56
C ILE A 74 -15.12 -17.62 13.62
N VAL A 75 -16.00 -18.38 12.97
CA VAL A 75 -15.85 -19.84 12.88
C VAL A 75 -15.29 -20.21 11.50
N PRO A 76 -14.12 -20.88 11.39
CA PRO A 76 -13.53 -21.27 10.09
C PRO A 76 -14.18 -22.53 9.48
N VAL A 77 -15.32 -22.96 10.01
CA VAL A 77 -16.00 -24.21 9.61
C VAL A 77 -17.06 -23.91 8.54
N PRO A 78 -16.93 -24.45 7.32
CA PRO A 78 -17.90 -24.25 6.25
C PRO A 78 -19.18 -25.07 6.50
N TYR A 79 -20.30 -24.59 5.95
CA TYR A 79 -21.51 -25.43 5.80
C TYR A 79 -21.42 -26.23 4.51
N VAL A 80 -21.39 -27.57 4.63
CA VAL A 80 -21.33 -28.47 3.47
C VAL A 80 -22.66 -29.19 3.33
N LYS A 81 -23.27 -29.10 2.15
CA LYS A 81 -24.48 -29.85 1.78
C LYS A 81 -24.24 -30.58 0.47
N GLN A 82 -24.39 -31.89 0.48
CA GLN A 82 -24.40 -32.69 -0.75
C GLN A 82 -25.72 -32.47 -1.49
N VAL A 83 -25.64 -32.18 -2.79
CA VAL A 83 -26.79 -31.94 -3.66
C VAL A 83 -26.86 -33.06 -4.70
N LYS A 84 -28.06 -33.62 -4.89
CA LYS A 84 -28.34 -34.77 -5.77
C LYS A 84 -27.96 -34.58 -7.25
N GLU A 85 -27.64 -33.37 -7.67
CA GLU A 85 -27.24 -33.09 -9.06
C GLU A 85 -25.89 -33.73 -9.43
N LEU A 86 -24.97 -33.85 -8.48
CA LEU A 86 -23.70 -34.57 -8.72
C LEU A 86 -23.92 -36.07 -8.84
N GLU A 87 -24.91 -36.62 -8.14
CA GLU A 87 -25.30 -38.03 -8.24
C GLU A 87 -25.91 -38.30 -9.62
N ARG A 88 -26.82 -37.43 -10.08
CA ARG A 88 -27.41 -37.49 -11.43
C ARG A 88 -26.36 -37.45 -12.54
N ARG A 89 -25.39 -36.53 -12.45
CA ARG A 89 -24.29 -36.45 -13.44
C ARG A 89 -23.34 -37.65 -13.38
N ARG A 90 -23.16 -38.25 -12.21
CA ARG A 90 -22.38 -39.48 -12.05
C ARG A 90 -23.07 -40.65 -12.75
N GLU A 91 -24.40 -40.77 -12.59
CA GLU A 91 -25.21 -41.79 -13.26
C GLU A 91 -25.21 -41.60 -14.78
N GLU A 92 -25.40 -40.37 -15.29
CA GLU A 92 -25.31 -40.05 -16.73
C GLU A 92 -23.93 -40.38 -17.32
N LEU A 93 -22.85 -40.11 -16.56
CA LEU A 93 -21.49 -40.43 -16.98
C LEU A 93 -21.22 -41.93 -16.97
N GLU A 94 -21.75 -42.67 -15.99
CA GLU A 94 -21.68 -44.13 -15.95
C GLU A 94 -22.44 -44.76 -17.13
N GLU A 95 -23.60 -44.23 -17.50
CA GLU A 95 -24.35 -44.67 -18.69
C GLU A 95 -23.62 -44.39 -20.00
N LEU A 96 -23.00 -43.21 -20.16
CA LEU A 96 -22.21 -42.88 -21.35
C LEU A 96 -20.99 -43.80 -21.51
N LEU A 97 -20.27 -44.08 -20.42
CA LEU A 97 -19.08 -44.94 -20.42
C LEU A 97 -19.42 -46.42 -20.63
N LEU A 98 -20.61 -46.86 -20.22
CA LEU A 98 -21.10 -48.23 -20.46
C LEU A 98 -21.72 -48.40 -21.85
N GLY A 99 -22.31 -47.34 -22.42
CA GLY A 99 -22.89 -47.32 -23.75
C GLY A 99 -21.87 -47.34 -24.90
N GLU A 100 -20.62 -46.93 -24.67
CA GLU A 100 -19.52 -46.99 -25.65
C GLU A 100 -18.90 -48.41 -25.82
N ARG A 101 -19.36 -49.42 -25.07
CA ARG A 101 -18.87 -50.82 -25.14
C ARG A 101 -19.80 -51.79 -25.87
N VAL A 102 -20.39 -51.37 -26.99
CA VAL A 102 -21.13 -52.27 -27.92
C VAL A 102 -20.59 -52.12 -29.33
#